data_AF-A0A8J6XMY6-F1
#
_entry.id   AF-A0A8J6XMY6-F1
#
_cell.length_a   1.000
_cell.length_b   1.000
_cell.length_c   1.000
_cell.angle_alpha   90.00
_cell.angle_beta   90.00
_cell.angle_gamma   90.00
#
_symmetry.space_group_name_H-M   'P 1'
#
loop_
_entity.id
_entity.type
_entity.pdbx_description
1 polymer ?
#
loop_
_entity_poly.entity_id
_entity_poly.type
_entity_poly.pdbx_seq_one_letter_code
_entity_poly.pdbx_strand_id
1 'polypeptide(L)'
;MTQLSDQRRTRILPPSPIAAEEKIRRQEKQRALAMRCRAVFERLRPQLIESYYNWHIAIDPDSENYLIDPTLLGITQKIREAYGKTDKVKLTIFRLNDTGTCGSI
;
A
#
# COMPACT_ATOMS: atom_id res chain seq x y z
N MET A 1 10.92 5.21 -55.63
CA MET A 1 11.31 4.71 -54.29
C MET A 1 11.93 5.85 -53.52
N THR A 2 11.23 6.42 -52.54
CA THR A 2 11.88 7.26 -51.52
C THR A 2 11.06 7.14 -50.25
N GLN A 3 11.60 6.40 -49.28
CA GLN A 3 11.00 6.18 -47.96
C GLN A 3 11.06 7.49 -47.16
N LEU A 4 9.90 8.04 -46.81
CA LEU A 4 9.81 9.07 -45.77
C LEU A 4 9.93 8.35 -44.43
N SER A 5 11.11 8.47 -43.81
CA SER A 5 11.36 7.96 -42.46
C SER A 5 10.45 8.69 -41.47
N ASP A 6 9.49 7.95 -40.93
CA ASP A 6 8.59 8.41 -39.86
C ASP A 6 9.42 8.64 -38.59
N GLN A 7 9.70 9.91 -38.27
CA GLN A 7 10.35 10.30 -37.02
C GLN A 7 9.40 9.97 -35.86
N ARG A 8 9.55 8.76 -35.31
CA ARG A 8 8.93 8.33 -34.07
C ARG A 8 9.29 9.34 -32.98
N ARG A 9 8.36 10.25 -32.67
CA ARG A 9 8.45 11.19 -31.55
C ARG A 9 8.40 10.43 -30.24
N THR A 10 9.53 9.88 -29.79
CA THR A 10 9.72 9.38 -28.42
C THR A 10 9.89 10.56 -27.47
N ARG A 11 8.84 11.38 -27.30
CA ARG A 11 8.81 12.35 -26.19
C ARG A 11 8.48 11.57 -24.91
N ILE A 12 9.49 10.92 -24.34
CA ILE A 12 9.47 10.53 -22.93
C ILE A 12 9.48 11.85 -22.17
N LEU A 13 8.33 12.27 -21.65
CA LEU A 13 8.24 13.45 -20.81
C LEU A 13 9.22 13.26 -19.65
N PRO A 14 10.23 14.13 -19.45
CA PRO A 14 11.08 14.02 -18.28
C PRO A 14 10.18 14.13 -17.04
N PRO A 15 10.37 13.27 -16.03
CA PRO A 15 9.59 13.39 -14.80
C PRO A 15 9.78 14.81 -14.28
N SER A 16 8.67 15.54 -14.13
CA SER A 16 8.67 16.81 -13.42
C SER A 16 9.42 16.59 -12.10
N PRO A 17 10.49 17.34 -11.80
CA PRO A 17 11.16 17.22 -10.53
C PRO A 17 10.14 17.59 -9.46
N ILE A 18 9.61 16.58 -8.77
CA ILE A 18 8.79 16.79 -7.59
C ILE A 18 9.68 17.58 -6.62
N ALA A 19 9.24 18.79 -6.25
CA ALA A 19 9.96 19.61 -5.30
C ALA A 19 10.28 18.79 -4.05
N ALA A 20 11.51 18.89 -3.55
CA ALA A 20 11.97 18.09 -2.41
C ALA A 20 11.01 18.20 -1.21
N GLU A 21 10.42 19.38 -1.01
CA GLU A 21 9.41 19.66 0.01
C GLU A 21 8.12 18.84 -0.16
N GLU A 22 7.62 18.68 -1.39
CA GLU A 22 6.44 17.86 -1.67
C GLU A 22 6.73 16.36 -1.43
N LYS A 23 7.96 15.92 -1.69
CA LYS A 23 8.40 14.56 -1.40
C LYS A 23 8.46 14.30 0.11
N ILE A 24 9.02 15.23 0.89
CA ILE A 24 9.06 15.16 2.36
C ILE A 24 7.64 15.10 2.92
N ARG A 25 6.76 16.01 2.50
CA ARG A 25 5.36 16.05 2.94
C ARG A 25 4.61 14.75 2.66
N ARG A 26 4.84 14.12 1.51
CA ARG A 26 4.25 12.82 1.17
C ARG A 26 4.78 11.69 2.06
N GLN A 27 6.10 11.69 2.31
CA GLN A 27 6.73 10.70 3.16
C GLN A 27 6.27 10.81 4.62
N GLU A 28 6.13 12.02 5.14
CA GLU A 28 5.59 12.26 6.49
C GLU A 28 4.14 11.78 6.61
N LYS A 29 3.29 12.08 5.63
CA LYS A 29 1.91 11.59 5.61
C LYS A 29 1.83 10.06 5.58
N GLN A 30 2.68 9.41 4.79
CA GLN A 30 2.76 7.95 4.74
C GLN A 30 3.28 7.35 6.05
N ARG A 31 4.30 7.96 6.66
CA ARG A 31 4.82 7.53 7.97
C ARG A 31 3.80 7.70 9.08
N ALA A 32 3.14 8.84 9.15
CA ALA A 32 2.07 9.09 10.13
C ALA A 32 0.93 8.09 9.97
N LEU A 33 0.56 7.77 8.73
CA LEU A 33 -0.43 6.73 8.45
C LEU A 33 0.05 5.37 8.93
N ALA A 34 1.25 4.96 8.53
CA ALA A 34 1.83 3.67 8.90
C ALA A 34 1.95 3.51 10.41
N MET A 35 2.33 4.56 11.16
CA MET A 35 2.40 4.53 12.62
C MET A 35 1.03 4.29 13.25
N ARG A 36 -0.03 4.95 12.76
CA ARG A 36 -1.39 4.73 13.26
C ARG A 36 -1.86 3.30 12.99
N CYS A 37 -1.66 2.79 11.77
CA CYS A 37 -2.02 1.42 11.43
C CYS A 37 -1.20 0.39 12.23
N ARG A 38 0.09 0.68 12.48
CA ARG A 38 1.01 -0.17 13.26
C ARG A 38 0.51 -0.34 14.69
N ALA A 39 0.06 0.73 15.34
CA ALA A 39 -0.46 0.67 16.70
C ALA A 39 -1.69 -0.26 16.80
N VAL A 40 -2.58 -0.23 15.81
CA VAL A 40 -3.74 -1.14 15.74
C VAL A 40 -3.27 -2.58 15.45
N PHE A 41 -2.34 -2.76 14.51
CA PHE A 41 -1.76 -4.05 14.19
C PHE A 41 -1.15 -4.73 15.42
N GLU A 42 -0.37 -4.01 16.24
CA GLU A 42 0.28 -4.59 17.41
C GLU A 42 -0.70 -5.10 18.47
N ARG A 43 -1.88 -4.48 18.57
CA ARG A 43 -2.97 -4.94 19.44
C ARG A 43 -3.65 -6.21 18.91
N LEU A 44 -3.89 -6.27 17.61
CA LEU A 44 -4.59 -7.38 16.95
C LEU A 44 -3.68 -8.59 16.72
N ARG A 45 -2.37 -8.35 16.53
CA ARG A 45 -1.38 -9.36 16.19
C ARG A 45 -1.40 -10.58 17.13
N PRO A 46 -1.28 -10.46 18.47
CA PRO A 46 -1.21 -11.64 19.34
C PRO A 46 -2.48 -12.51 19.25
N GLN A 47 -3.63 -11.92 18.97
CA GLN A 47 -4.90 -12.65 18.86
C GLN A 47 -5.06 -13.33 17.51
N LEU A 48 -4.63 -12.66 16.43
CA LEU A 48 -4.80 -13.15 15.06
C LEU A 48 -3.65 -14.07 14.61
N ILE A 49 -2.46 -13.94 15.17
CA ILE A 49 -1.28 -14.73 14.76
C ILE A 49 -1.46 -16.22 15.05
N GLU A 50 -2.20 -16.57 16.11
CA GLU A 50 -2.48 -17.97 16.47
C GLU A 50 -3.34 -18.68 15.41
N SER A 51 -4.25 -17.95 14.77
CA SER A 51 -5.22 -18.50 13.81
C SER A 51 -4.86 -18.25 12.33
N TYR A 52 -4.14 -17.16 12.05
CA TYR A 52 -3.88 -16.66 10.69
C TYR A 52 -2.39 -16.36 10.45
N TYR A 53 -1.52 -17.26 10.93
CA TYR A 53 -0.08 -17.13 10.74
C TYR A 53 0.28 -17.01 9.25
N ASN A 54 1.16 -16.04 8.94
CA ASN A 54 1.62 -15.68 7.59
C ASN A 54 0.57 -15.10 6.63
N TRP A 55 -0.65 -14.80 7.09
CA TRP A 55 -1.67 -14.16 6.28
C TRP A 55 -1.41 -12.64 6.14
N HIS A 56 -2.07 -12.04 5.17
CA HIS A 56 -2.04 -10.60 4.93
C HIS A 56 -3.22 -9.96 5.65
N ILE A 57 -2.95 -8.87 6.37
CA ILE A 57 -3.97 -8.07 7.05
C ILE A 57 -3.90 -6.64 6.54
N ALA A 58 -5.05 -6.09 6.13
CA ALA A 58 -5.18 -4.68 5.78
C ALA A 58 -5.93 -3.98 6.89
N ILE A 59 -5.34 -2.93 7.45
CA ILE A 59 -5.91 -2.20 8.58
C ILE A 59 -6.23 -0.76 8.18
N ASP A 60 -7.41 -0.33 8.57
CA ASP A 60 -7.86 1.06 8.49
C ASP A 60 -7.58 1.77 9.82
N PRO A 61 -6.73 2.82 9.83
CA PRO A 61 -6.41 3.54 11.04
C PRO A 61 -7.55 4.43 11.52
N ASP A 62 -8.51 4.79 10.66
CA ASP A 62 -9.58 5.72 11.01
C ASP A 62 -10.85 4.96 11.49
N SER A 63 -11.11 3.76 10.96
CA SER A 63 -12.27 2.92 11.38
C SER A 63 -11.91 1.75 12.30
N GLU A 64 -10.61 1.51 12.54
CA GLU A 64 -10.07 0.33 13.23
C GLU A 64 -10.52 -1.02 12.64
N ASN A 65 -11.12 -0.99 11.46
CA ASN A 65 -11.58 -2.19 10.78
C ASN A 65 -10.40 -2.88 10.08
N TYR A 66 -10.49 -4.20 9.97
CA TYR A 66 -9.42 -4.99 9.36
C TYR A 66 -9.97 -6.06 8.43
N LEU A 67 -9.22 -6.29 7.36
CA LEU A 67 -9.48 -7.35 6.39
C LEU A 67 -8.32 -8.34 6.47
N ILE A 68 -8.60 -9.64 6.37
CA ILE A 68 -7.57 -10.69 6.34
C ILE A 68 -7.72 -11.55 5.10
N ASP A 69 -6.60 -11.95 4.52
CA ASP A 69 -6.55 -12.91 3.42
C ASP A 69 -5.20 -13.64 3.40
N PRO A 70 -5.14 -14.93 3.07
CA PRO A 70 -3.87 -15.62 2.92
C PRO A 70 -3.02 -15.04 1.77
N THR A 71 -3.65 -14.46 0.74
CA THR A 71 -2.98 -13.98 -0.47
C THR A 71 -3.00 -12.45 -0.59
N LEU A 72 -1.93 -11.88 -1.13
CA LEU A 72 -1.87 -10.43 -1.40
C LEU A 72 -2.93 -10.00 -2.45
N LEU A 73 -3.22 -10.87 -3.41
CA LEU A 73 -4.25 -10.61 -4.42
C LEU A 73 -5.64 -10.56 -3.78
N GLY A 74 -5.97 -11.55 -2.94
CA GLY A 74 -7.26 -11.64 -2.27
C GLY A 74 -7.50 -10.46 -1.33
N ILE A 75 -6.49 -10.05 -0.53
CA ILE A 75 -6.64 -8.85 0.31
C ILE A 75 -6.84 -7.60 -0.54
N THR A 76 -6.09 -7.43 -1.63
CA THR A 76 -6.23 -6.27 -2.52
C THR A 76 -7.62 -6.22 -3.16
N GLN A 77 -8.17 -7.37 -3.51
CA GLN A 77 -9.53 -7.47 -4.04
C GLN A 77 -10.58 -7.13 -2.97
N LYS A 78 -10.48 -7.68 -1.76
CA LYS A 78 -11.37 -7.33 -0.64
C LYS A 78 -11.33 -5.84 -0.31
N ILE A 79 -10.15 -5.21 -0.35
CA ILE A 79 -10.01 -3.76 -0.17
C ILE A 79 -10.79 -3.00 -1.25
N ARG A 80 -10.62 -3.40 -2.52
CA ARG A 80 -11.32 -2.78 -3.65
C ARG A 80 -12.83 -2.96 -3.56
N GLU A 81 -13.29 -4.09 -3.06
CA GLU A 81 -14.72 -4.38 -2.85
C GLU A 81 -15.30 -3.59 -1.68
N ALA A 82 -14.61 -3.56 -0.53
CA ALA A 82 -15.08 -2.90 0.68
C ALA A 82 -15.05 -1.37 0.58
N TYR A 83 -14.03 -0.80 -0.06
CA TYR A 83 -13.81 0.64 -0.08
C TYR A 83 -13.95 1.29 -1.47
N GLY A 84 -14.19 0.49 -2.51
CA GLY A 84 -14.34 0.95 -3.90
C GLY A 84 -13.06 1.52 -4.52
N LYS A 85 -13.18 2.09 -5.72
CA LYS A 85 -12.10 2.83 -6.42
C LYS A 85 -11.91 4.24 -5.84
N THR A 86 -11.91 4.37 -4.52
CA THR A 86 -11.75 5.66 -3.89
C THR A 86 -10.27 5.91 -3.64
N ASP A 87 -9.66 6.92 -4.27
CA ASP A 87 -8.26 7.33 -4.05
C ASP A 87 -7.97 7.82 -2.61
N LYS A 88 -8.95 7.75 -1.72
CA LYS A 88 -8.87 8.16 -0.31
C LYS A 88 -8.59 7.01 0.65
N VAL A 89 -8.58 5.77 0.18
CA VAL A 89 -8.42 4.60 1.05
C VAL A 89 -6.97 4.51 1.50
N LYS A 90 -6.75 4.92 2.75
CA LYS A 90 -5.43 4.98 3.39
C LYS A 90 -5.20 3.72 4.25
N LEU A 91 -5.36 2.55 3.65
CA LEU A 91 -5.09 1.28 4.32
C LEU A 91 -3.59 0.96 4.27
N THR A 92 -3.08 0.27 5.28
CA THR A 92 -1.74 -0.33 5.24
C THR A 92 -1.86 -1.83 5.36
N ILE A 93 -1.21 -2.54 4.43
CA ILE A 93 -1.15 -4.00 4.43
C ILE A 93 0.07 -4.43 5.24
N PHE A 94 -0.16 -5.27 6.24
CA PHE A 94 0.87 -5.94 7.02
C PHE A 94 0.80 -7.44 6.81
N ARG A 95 1.86 -8.14 7.24
CA ARG A 95 1.88 -9.59 7.31
C ARG A 95 1.71 -10.01 8.77
N LEU A 96 0.81 -10.95 9.03
CA LEU A 96 0.64 -11.56 10.35
C LEU A 96 1.77 -12.56 10.60
N ASN A 97 2.93 -12.03 10.94
CA ASN A 97 4.12 -12.78 11.35
C ASN A 97 4.75 -12.14 12.58
N ASP A 98 5.89 -12.68 13.04
CA ASP A 98 6.53 -12.22 14.26
C ASP A 98 7.10 -10.78 14.21
N THR A 99 7.15 -10.18 13.03
CA THR A 99 7.73 -8.85 12.83
C THR A 99 6.72 -7.84 12.28
N GLY A 100 5.58 -8.30 11.77
CA GLY A 100 4.60 -7.49 11.06
C GLY A 100 5.05 -7.03 9.66
N THR A 101 6.20 -7.50 9.17
CA THR A 101 6.84 -6.94 7.97
C THR A 101 6.45 -7.69 6.70
N CYS A 102 6.02 -6.93 5.68
CA CYS A 102 5.76 -7.43 4.34
C CYS A 102 7.06 -7.34 3.51
N GLY A 103 7.87 -8.40 3.58
CA GLY A 103 9.17 -8.47 2.92
C GLY A 103 10.32 -7.96 3.78
N SER A 104 11.48 -8.59 3.63
CA SER A 104 12.76 -8.07 4.13
C SER A 104 13.22 -6.98 3.18
N ILE A 105 13.53 -5.79 3.72
CA ILE A 105 14.27 -4.75 3.00
C ILE A 105 15.74 -5.15 2.99
#